data_AF-A0A811PQ67-F1
#
_entry.id   AF-A0A811PQ67-F1
#
_cell.length_a   1.000
_cell.length_b   1.000
_cell.length_c   1.000
_cell.angle_alpha   90.00
_cell.angle_beta   90.00
_cell.angle_gamma   90.00
#
_symmetry.space_group_name_H-M   'P 1'
#
loop_
_entity.id
_entity.type
_entity.pdbx_description
1 polymer ?
#
loop_
_entity_poly.entity_id
_entity_poly.type
_entity_poly.pdbx_seq_one_letter_code
_entity_poly.pdbx_strand_id
1 'polypeptide(L)'
;MGAAGQLRRRTRARSPPGPRPEAAAAAGDEDDVKCEACGSGEAAPELMLCDGCDRGFHIFCLRPILPRVPAGDWFCPSCCSPASSKSESAAAAAHTVVGKKPKQFPLVQTKIVDFFKIQRSPTPADASAELKKRKRKSGGTLVASKKKSRRLLSFIPSSDPAQRLRQMASLATALTATGAAFSNELTYQPGMAPRSANRAALEAGGMQVLNREDAETLARCQRMMARGEWPPLLVAYDPVEGFTVEADRPIRDLTIITEYVGDVDFLRNREHDDGDSMMTLLSAASPARSLVICPDRRSNIARFINGINNHTPEGRKKQNVKCVRFDVGGECRVLLVANRDISKGERLYYDYNGSEHEYPTHHFV
;
A
#
# COMPACT_ATOMS: atom_id res chain seq x y z
N MET A 1 22.02 36.98 14.69
CA MET A 1 22.92 36.05 15.42
C MET A 1 22.07 35.39 16.49
N GLY A 2 21.49 34.20 16.36
CA GLY A 2 22.10 32.93 15.96
C GLY A 2 21.97 31.97 17.15
N ALA A 3 20.74 31.69 17.61
CA ALA A 3 20.50 30.76 18.72
C ALA A 3 20.35 29.34 18.14
N ALA A 4 21.44 28.58 18.22
CA ALA A 4 21.51 27.19 17.81
C ALA A 4 20.54 26.34 18.66
N GLY A 5 19.48 25.85 18.02
CA GLY A 5 18.63 24.81 18.59
C GLY A 5 19.44 23.53 18.80
N GLN A 6 19.48 23.06 20.05
CA GLN A 6 20.11 21.80 20.43
C GLN A 6 19.55 20.65 19.58
N LEU A 7 20.42 20.05 18.76
CA LEU A 7 20.12 18.82 18.04
C LEU A 7 19.76 17.72 19.05
N ARG A 8 18.60 17.11 18.84
CA ARG A 8 18.14 15.92 19.54
C ARG A 8 19.19 14.81 19.41
N ARG A 9 19.57 14.21 20.54
CA ARG A 9 20.41 13.00 20.60
C ARG A 9 19.62 11.82 20.03
N ARG A 10 19.75 11.62 18.72
CA ARG A 10 19.49 10.34 18.06
C ARG A 10 20.49 9.31 18.58
N THR A 11 20.02 8.10 18.87
CA THR A 11 20.84 6.89 18.80
C THR A 11 21.50 6.90 17.42
N ARG A 12 22.79 7.24 17.41
CA ARG A 12 23.60 7.21 16.19
C ARG A 12 23.81 5.74 15.84
N ALA A 13 23.39 5.32 14.66
CA ALA A 13 24.08 4.24 13.97
C ALA A 13 25.56 4.65 13.87
N ARG A 14 26.47 3.78 14.30
CA ARG A 14 27.90 3.99 14.11
C ARG A 14 28.17 4.16 12.62
N SER A 15 28.90 5.21 12.25
CA SER A 15 29.43 5.34 10.88
C SER A 15 30.30 4.12 10.56
N PRO A 16 30.23 3.55 9.35
CA PRO A 16 31.12 2.45 8.96
C PRO A 16 32.57 2.97 8.91
N PRO A 17 33.57 2.19 9.35
CA PRO A 17 34.96 2.59 9.18
C PRO A 17 35.34 2.55 7.69
N GLY A 18 36.09 3.56 7.24
CA GLY A 18 36.66 3.59 5.89
C GLY A 18 37.68 2.47 5.65
N PRO A 19 38.04 2.17 4.40
CA PRO A 19 38.84 1.00 4.08
C PRO A 19 40.33 1.24 4.35
N ARG A 20 40.98 0.36 5.12
CA ARG A 20 42.45 0.17 5.19
C ARG A 20 42.79 -1.22 5.78
N PRO A 21 44.02 -1.75 5.56
CA PRO A 21 44.44 -2.56 4.43
C PRO A 21 44.59 -4.06 4.83
N GLU A 22 44.73 -4.94 3.84
CA GLU A 22 45.05 -6.37 4.04
C GLU A 22 46.29 -6.58 4.92
N ALA A 23 46.18 -7.47 5.92
CA ALA A 23 47.05 -8.64 6.11
C ALA A 23 46.82 -9.38 7.45
N ALA A 24 46.80 -10.71 7.34
CA ALA A 24 47.24 -11.73 8.31
C ALA A 24 46.32 -12.16 9.49
N ALA A 25 45.57 -13.23 9.21
CA ALA A 25 45.58 -14.54 9.89
C ALA A 25 45.22 -14.71 11.38
N ALA A 26 44.09 -15.42 11.55
CA ALA A 26 43.83 -16.56 12.44
C ALA A 26 43.63 -16.34 13.96
N ALA A 27 42.39 -16.53 14.43
CA ALA A 27 41.98 -17.62 15.35
C ALA A 27 40.53 -17.43 15.88
N GLY A 28 39.73 -18.50 15.84
CA GLY A 28 38.68 -18.79 16.83
C GLY A 28 37.22 -18.58 16.41
N ASP A 29 36.46 -19.69 16.38
CA ASP A 29 35.01 -19.81 16.18
C ASP A 29 34.15 -18.70 16.82
N GLU A 30 33.41 -17.99 15.98
CA GLU A 30 32.06 -17.56 16.30
C GLU A 30 31.18 -18.18 15.20
N ASP A 31 30.20 -19.01 15.59
CA ASP A 31 29.23 -19.63 14.70
C ASP A 31 28.53 -18.57 13.83
N ASP A 32 29.09 -18.27 12.66
CA ASP A 32 28.51 -17.33 11.71
C ASP A 32 27.27 -18.00 11.11
N VAL A 33 26.11 -17.77 11.74
CA VAL A 33 24.85 -18.39 11.34
C VAL A 33 24.54 -17.98 9.90
N LYS A 34 24.50 -18.97 9.01
CA LYS A 34 24.24 -18.75 7.58
C LYS A 34 22.75 -18.83 7.31
N CYS A 35 22.31 -18.06 6.32
CA CYS A 35 20.96 -18.17 5.80
C CYS A 35 20.78 -19.51 5.07
N GLU A 36 19.80 -20.32 5.49
CA GLU A 36 19.48 -21.61 4.87
C GLU A 36 19.03 -21.50 3.40
N ALA A 37 18.52 -20.33 2.99
CA ALA A 37 17.98 -20.14 1.66
C ALA A 37 19.05 -19.71 0.63
N CYS A 38 20.07 -18.93 1.02
CA CYS A 38 21.13 -18.48 0.11
C CYS A 38 22.53 -18.99 0.47
N GLY A 39 22.71 -19.63 1.62
CA GLY A 39 23.99 -20.14 2.11
C GLY A 39 24.98 -19.06 2.57
N SER A 40 24.59 -17.78 2.58
CA SER A 40 25.44 -16.65 2.98
C SER A 40 25.16 -16.21 4.43
N GLY A 41 26.21 -15.79 5.14
CA GLY A 41 26.12 -15.07 6.44
C GLY A 41 26.21 -13.54 6.29
N GLU A 42 26.35 -13.03 5.07
CA GLU A 42 26.33 -11.58 4.80
C GLU A 42 24.94 -11.00 5.03
N ALA A 43 24.85 -9.73 5.45
CA ALA A 43 23.58 -9.08 5.88
C ALA A 43 23.02 -9.64 7.21
N ALA A 44 23.91 -9.88 8.18
CA ALA A 44 23.57 -10.30 9.55
C ALA A 44 22.47 -9.47 10.25
N PRO A 45 22.35 -8.13 10.08
CA PRO A 45 21.24 -7.37 10.67
C PRO A 45 19.85 -7.73 10.15
N GLU A 46 19.78 -8.29 8.94
CA GLU A 46 18.57 -8.74 8.27
C GLU A 46 18.37 -10.28 8.35
N LEU A 47 19.27 -10.97 9.05
CA LEU A 47 19.20 -12.41 9.32
C LEU A 47 18.44 -12.66 10.64
N MET A 48 17.40 -13.47 10.58
CA MET A 48 16.60 -13.88 11.73
C MET A 48 16.69 -15.38 11.97
N LEU A 49 16.55 -15.79 13.22
CA LEU A 49 16.55 -17.19 13.62
C LEU A 49 15.13 -17.72 13.75
N CYS A 50 14.96 -19.01 13.44
CA CYS A 50 13.74 -19.74 13.71
C CYS A 50 13.66 -20.15 15.18
N ASP A 51 12.62 -19.74 15.91
CA ASP A 51 12.44 -20.07 17.34
C ASP A 51 12.19 -21.57 17.61
N GLY A 52 11.97 -22.37 16.55
CA GLY A 52 11.81 -23.82 16.64
C GLY A 52 13.04 -24.64 16.26
N CYS A 53 14.04 -24.06 15.58
CA CYS A 53 15.21 -24.84 15.11
C CYS A 53 16.52 -24.06 15.01
N ASP A 54 16.54 -22.79 15.45
CA ASP A 54 17.67 -21.86 15.47
C ASP A 54 18.37 -21.63 14.13
N ARG A 55 17.76 -22.07 13.02
CA ARG A 55 18.31 -21.84 11.68
C ARG A 55 18.09 -20.41 11.23
N GLY A 56 19.12 -19.85 10.58
CA GLY A 56 19.11 -18.48 10.05
C GLY A 56 18.39 -18.36 8.71
N PHE A 57 17.64 -17.27 8.55
CA PHE A 57 17.01 -16.87 7.30
C PHE A 57 17.07 -15.35 7.15
N HIS A 58 17.52 -14.85 6.01
CA HIS A 58 17.35 -13.43 5.71
C HIS A 58 15.87 -13.11 5.47
N ILE A 59 15.39 -12.00 6.01
CA ILE A 59 14.02 -11.50 5.77
C ILE A 59 13.68 -11.40 4.28
N PHE A 60 14.69 -11.08 3.43
CA PHE A 60 14.57 -10.98 1.98
C PHE A 60 14.79 -12.30 1.21
N CYS A 61 15.30 -13.35 1.87
CA CYS A 61 15.38 -14.69 1.28
C CYS A 61 14.10 -15.50 1.50
N LEU A 62 13.24 -15.09 2.44
CA LEU A 62 11.95 -15.70 2.67
C LEU A 62 11.00 -15.46 1.49
N ARG A 63 10.05 -16.38 1.31
CA ARG A 63 9.02 -16.30 0.27
C ARG A 63 7.65 -16.58 0.91
N PRO A 64 6.75 -15.57 0.99
CA PRO A 64 6.94 -14.17 0.55
C PRO A 64 8.04 -13.43 1.34
N ILE A 65 8.62 -12.38 0.73
CA ILE A 65 9.65 -11.55 1.37
C ILE A 65 9.05 -10.88 2.61
N LEU A 66 9.77 -10.90 3.73
CA LEU A 66 9.43 -10.12 4.91
C LEU A 66 10.09 -8.73 4.81
N PRO A 67 9.33 -7.63 4.99
CA PRO A 67 9.87 -6.28 4.93
C PRO A 67 10.67 -5.90 6.18
N ARG A 68 10.49 -6.64 7.26
CA ARG A 68 11.22 -6.54 8.53
C ARG A 68 11.09 -7.83 9.33
N VAL A 69 11.89 -7.94 10.38
CA VAL A 69 11.74 -9.00 11.40
C VAL A 69 10.38 -8.81 12.11
N PRO A 70 9.51 -9.84 12.15
CA PRO A 70 8.26 -9.79 12.92
C PRO A 70 8.51 -9.64 14.42
N ALA A 71 7.57 -9.05 15.17
CA ALA A 71 7.58 -9.06 16.61
C ALA A 71 6.99 -10.38 17.14
N GLY A 72 7.66 -10.93 18.15
CA GLY A 72 7.31 -12.23 18.72
C GLY A 72 7.90 -13.40 17.95
N ASP A 73 7.44 -14.60 18.29
CA ASP A 73 8.05 -15.83 17.80
C ASP A 73 7.81 -16.02 16.28
N TRP A 74 8.87 -16.39 15.57
CA TRP A 74 8.85 -16.75 14.16
C TRP A 74 9.38 -18.16 13.93
N PHE A 75 8.66 -18.91 13.11
CA PHE A 75 8.99 -20.29 12.77
C PHE A 75 9.21 -20.43 11.25
N CYS A 76 10.28 -21.13 10.88
CA CYS A 76 10.61 -21.36 9.48
C CYS A 76 9.60 -22.32 8.80
N PRO A 77 9.56 -22.36 7.45
CA PRO A 77 8.68 -23.27 6.70
C PRO A 77 8.75 -24.74 7.13
N SER A 78 9.92 -25.19 7.56
CA SER A 78 10.15 -26.56 8.04
C SER A 78 9.51 -26.79 9.42
N CYS A 79 9.55 -25.81 10.32
CA CYS A 79 8.95 -25.89 11.65
C CYS A 79 7.42 -25.73 11.61
N CYS A 80 6.88 -25.02 10.62
CA CYS A 80 5.43 -24.83 10.45
C CYS A 80 4.73 -25.91 9.63
N SER A 81 5.47 -26.87 9.08
CA SER A 81 4.87 -27.97 8.33
C SER A 81 4.23 -28.98 9.30
N PRO A 82 2.99 -29.44 9.05
CA PRO A 82 2.25 -30.35 9.96
C PRO A 82 2.85 -31.77 10.06
N ALA A 83 4.04 -32.02 9.52
CA ALA A 83 4.75 -33.28 9.64
C ALA A 83 5.62 -33.37 10.91
N SER A 84 5.71 -32.31 11.73
CA SER A 84 6.60 -32.24 12.89
C SER A 84 5.93 -32.07 14.27
N SER A 85 4.60 -31.97 14.40
CA SER A 85 3.97 -31.77 15.71
C SER A 85 3.09 -32.93 16.18
N LYS A 86 3.63 -33.75 17.10
CA LYS A 86 2.83 -34.32 18.19
C LYS A 86 2.93 -33.36 19.38
N SER A 87 1.93 -32.49 19.55
CA SER A 87 1.41 -32.03 20.86
C SER A 87 0.37 -30.92 20.66
N GLU A 88 -0.72 -31.04 21.39
CA GLU A 88 -1.86 -30.12 21.42
C GLU A 88 -1.56 -28.91 22.33
N SER A 89 -1.74 -27.69 21.83
CA SER A 89 -2.44 -26.61 22.54
C SER A 89 -2.70 -25.44 21.59
N ALA A 90 -3.86 -24.80 21.78
CA ALA A 90 -4.44 -23.84 20.86
C ALA A 90 -4.03 -22.39 21.17
N ALA A 91 -3.95 -21.60 20.07
CA ALA A 91 -4.11 -20.15 19.95
C ALA A 91 -2.95 -19.22 20.37
N ALA A 92 -2.15 -18.81 19.38
CA ALA A 92 -1.79 -17.40 19.13
C ALA A 92 -1.26 -17.26 17.70
N ALA A 93 -1.54 -16.12 17.07
CA ALA A 93 -1.37 -15.88 15.64
C ALA A 93 0.05 -15.41 15.27
N ALA A 94 0.70 -16.05 14.29
CA ALA A 94 1.53 -15.40 13.27
C ALA A 94 2.06 -16.41 12.20
N HIS A 95 1.62 -16.17 10.97
CA HIS A 95 2.34 -16.22 9.70
C HIS A 95 3.48 -17.23 9.46
N THR A 96 3.10 -18.36 8.86
CA THR A 96 3.94 -19.02 7.84
C THR A 96 3.07 -19.50 6.70
N VAL A 97 3.03 -18.73 5.60
CA VAL A 97 2.41 -19.18 4.35
C VAL A 97 3.50 -19.85 3.52
N VAL A 98 3.66 -21.16 3.72
CA VAL A 98 4.34 -22.01 2.74
C VAL A 98 3.50 -21.98 1.46
N GLY A 99 3.88 -21.15 0.49
CA GLY A 99 3.72 -21.30 -0.97
C GLY A 99 2.37 -21.72 -1.59
N LYS A 100 1.28 -21.86 -0.83
CA LYS A 100 -0.03 -22.22 -1.37
C LYS A 100 -0.72 -20.96 -1.85
N LYS A 101 -0.99 -20.90 -3.17
CA LYS A 101 -1.81 -19.85 -3.77
C LYS A 101 -3.10 -19.66 -2.95
N PRO A 102 -3.50 -18.42 -2.66
CA PRO A 102 -4.72 -18.15 -1.90
C PRO A 102 -5.93 -18.77 -2.61
N LYS A 103 -6.86 -19.33 -1.83
CA LYS A 103 -8.13 -19.86 -2.37
C LYS A 103 -8.93 -18.68 -2.92
N GLN A 104 -9.33 -18.77 -4.20
CA GLN A 104 -10.05 -17.70 -4.87
C GLN A 104 -11.40 -17.41 -4.20
N PHE A 105 -11.72 -16.12 -4.07
CA PHE A 105 -13.04 -15.69 -3.61
C PHE A 105 -14.11 -16.11 -4.64
N PRO A 106 -15.26 -16.63 -4.20
CA PRO A 106 -16.29 -17.08 -5.12
C PRO A 106 -16.75 -15.95 -6.05
N LEU A 107 -16.79 -16.23 -7.36
CA LEU A 107 -17.36 -15.33 -8.37
C LEU A 107 -18.89 -15.33 -8.34
N VAL A 108 -19.46 -15.02 -7.18
CA VAL A 108 -20.91 -14.97 -6.95
C VAL A 108 -21.30 -13.53 -6.65
N GLN A 109 -22.11 -12.93 -7.52
CA GLN A 109 -22.45 -11.51 -7.48
C GLN A 109 -23.01 -11.05 -6.13
N THR A 110 -23.90 -11.83 -5.52
CA THR A 110 -24.47 -11.48 -4.20
C THR A 110 -23.39 -11.39 -3.13
N LYS A 111 -22.52 -12.40 -3.04
CA LYS A 111 -21.39 -12.42 -2.09
C LYS A 111 -20.44 -11.23 -2.28
N ILE A 112 -20.19 -10.84 -3.53
CA ILE A 112 -19.32 -9.71 -3.84
C ILE A 112 -20.00 -8.37 -3.51
N VAL A 113 -21.28 -8.20 -3.87
CA VAL A 113 -22.07 -7.01 -3.51
C VAL A 113 -22.12 -6.82 -2.00
N ASP A 114 -22.36 -7.89 -1.26
CA ASP A 114 -22.44 -7.85 0.20
C ASP A 114 -21.07 -7.57 0.82
N PHE A 115 -19.99 -8.17 0.29
CA PHE A 115 -18.61 -7.94 0.74
C PHE A 115 -18.18 -6.47 0.57
N PHE A 116 -18.49 -5.86 -0.57
CA PHE A 116 -18.13 -4.46 -0.87
C PHE A 116 -19.19 -3.44 -0.45
N LYS A 117 -20.31 -3.87 0.15
CA LYS A 117 -21.45 -3.03 0.51
C LYS A 117 -21.94 -2.15 -0.66
N ILE A 118 -21.98 -2.72 -1.87
CA ILE A 118 -22.33 -1.99 -3.09
C ILE A 118 -23.79 -1.54 -3.01
N GLN A 119 -24.01 -0.24 -3.24
CA GLN A 119 -25.36 0.32 -3.28
C GLN A 119 -26.12 -0.27 -4.46
N ARG A 120 -27.21 -0.99 -4.18
CA ARG A 120 -28.12 -1.47 -5.21
C ARG A 120 -28.91 -0.29 -5.75
N SER A 121 -28.69 0.06 -7.01
CA SER A 121 -29.64 0.88 -7.76
C SER A 121 -30.92 0.05 -8.00
N PRO A 122 -32.13 0.65 -7.89
CA PRO A 122 -33.34 -0.03 -8.31
C PRO A 122 -33.25 -0.44 -9.79
N THR A 123 -33.83 -1.59 -10.11
CA THR A 123 -33.90 -2.16 -11.47
C THR A 123 -34.45 -1.15 -12.48
N PRO A 124 -34.06 -1.21 -13.77
CA PRO A 124 -34.48 -0.26 -14.81
C PRO A 124 -35.94 -0.44 -15.27
N ALA A 125 -36.84 -0.90 -14.39
CA ALA A 125 -38.28 -0.91 -14.64
C ALA A 125 -38.93 0.46 -14.38
N ASP A 126 -38.30 1.34 -13.59
CA ASP A 126 -38.91 2.62 -13.15
C ASP A 126 -38.18 3.88 -13.66
N ALA A 127 -37.23 3.77 -14.59
CA ALA A 127 -36.46 4.91 -15.10
C ALA A 127 -36.82 5.35 -16.53
N SER A 128 -38.08 5.13 -16.92
CA SER A 128 -38.66 5.69 -18.16
C SER A 128 -39.48 6.93 -17.85
N ALA A 129 -38.83 8.04 -17.50
CA ALA A 129 -39.30 9.41 -17.71
C ALA A 129 -38.24 10.42 -17.24
N GLU A 130 -37.38 10.89 -18.13
CA GLU A 130 -37.26 12.34 -18.41
C GLU A 130 -36.22 12.65 -19.51
N LEU A 131 -36.76 13.26 -20.55
CA LEU A 131 -36.18 14.26 -21.45
C LEU A 131 -35.04 13.88 -22.41
N LYS A 132 -35.49 13.34 -23.56
CA LYS A 132 -35.07 13.81 -24.89
C LYS A 132 -35.36 15.31 -25.07
N LYS A 133 -34.32 16.12 -25.25
CA LYS A 133 -34.19 17.34 -26.10
C LYS A 133 -32.89 18.02 -25.65
N ARG A 134 -31.87 18.26 -26.48
CA ARG A 134 -31.86 19.19 -27.62
C ARG A 134 -30.68 18.87 -28.55
N LYS A 135 -30.93 18.89 -29.86
CA LYS A 135 -29.91 18.87 -30.92
C LYS A 135 -29.67 20.30 -31.43
N ARG A 136 -28.39 20.65 -31.61
CA ARG A 136 -27.74 21.69 -32.45
C ARG A 136 -27.90 23.19 -32.13
N LYS A 137 -26.74 23.87 -32.00
CA LYS A 137 -26.30 24.87 -32.98
C LYS A 137 -24.77 25.01 -33.04
N SER A 138 -24.28 25.18 -34.26
CA SER A 138 -22.93 25.56 -34.66
C SER A 138 -22.67 27.04 -34.39
N GLY A 139 -21.45 27.38 -33.98
CA GLY A 139 -20.93 28.75 -33.88
C GLY A 139 -19.42 28.67 -33.61
N GLY A 140 -18.62 29.20 -34.52
CA GLY A 140 -17.17 29.04 -34.54
C GLY A 140 -16.39 29.97 -33.61
N THR A 141 -15.11 29.59 -33.48
CA THR A 141 -13.92 30.40 -33.20
C THR A 141 -13.72 30.93 -31.78
N LEU A 142 -12.72 30.37 -31.10
CA LEU A 142 -11.45 31.02 -30.73
C LEU A 142 -10.57 29.93 -30.07
N VAL A 143 -9.52 29.49 -30.77
CA VAL A 143 -8.49 28.63 -30.17
C VAL A 143 -7.63 29.52 -29.28
N ALA A 144 -8.11 29.76 -28.07
CA ALA A 144 -7.22 30.14 -26.99
C ALA A 144 -6.50 28.86 -26.57
N SER A 145 -5.21 28.77 -26.89
CA SER A 145 -4.30 27.80 -26.29
C SER A 145 -4.23 28.05 -24.78
N LYS A 146 -5.26 27.62 -24.05
CA LYS A 146 -5.18 27.46 -22.61
C LYS A 146 -4.06 26.46 -22.38
N LYS A 147 -2.98 26.89 -21.71
CA LYS A 147 -2.03 25.97 -21.06
C LYS A 147 -2.86 24.87 -20.43
N LYS A 148 -2.74 23.63 -20.93
CA LYS A 148 -3.43 22.47 -20.36
C LYS A 148 -3.00 22.38 -18.90
N SER A 149 -3.84 22.86 -18.00
CA SER A 149 -3.65 22.63 -16.57
C SER A 149 -3.65 21.11 -16.38
N ARG A 150 -2.63 20.58 -15.70
CA ARG A 150 -2.53 19.16 -15.36
C ARG A 150 -3.59 18.85 -14.30
N ARG A 151 -4.81 18.51 -14.74
CA ARG A 151 -5.96 18.18 -13.89
C ARG A 151 -6.03 16.69 -13.63
N LEU A 152 -6.49 16.30 -12.44
CA LEU A 152 -6.76 14.91 -12.11
C LEU A 152 -7.92 14.37 -12.96
N LEU A 153 -7.78 13.12 -13.39
CA LEU A 153 -8.76 12.40 -14.20
C LEU A 153 -9.44 11.31 -13.38
N SER A 154 -10.72 11.08 -13.64
CA SER A 154 -11.41 9.90 -13.12
C SER A 154 -10.99 8.65 -13.89
N PHE A 155 -10.87 7.52 -13.20
CA PHE A 155 -10.68 6.23 -13.86
C PHE A 155 -11.86 5.86 -14.75
N ILE A 156 -11.63 4.93 -15.68
CA ILE A 156 -12.64 4.39 -16.59
C ILE A 156 -12.82 2.91 -16.24
N PRO A 157 -13.95 2.51 -15.61
CA PRO A 157 -14.24 1.12 -15.28
C PRO A 157 -14.28 0.24 -16.52
N SER A 158 -14.10 -1.07 -16.31
CA SER A 158 -14.37 -2.05 -17.35
C SER A 158 -15.85 -2.02 -17.77
N SER A 159 -16.10 -1.96 -19.07
CA SER A 159 -17.45 -1.93 -19.64
C SER A 159 -18.20 -3.25 -19.38
N ASP A 160 -17.49 -4.37 -19.46
CA ASP A 160 -18.02 -5.71 -19.18
C ASP A 160 -18.28 -5.90 -17.67
N PRO A 161 -19.54 -6.14 -17.24
CA PRO A 161 -19.87 -6.44 -15.85
C PRO A 161 -19.16 -7.69 -15.30
N ALA A 162 -18.96 -8.72 -16.12
CA ALA A 162 -18.27 -9.94 -15.69
C ALA A 162 -16.79 -9.68 -15.41
N GLN A 163 -16.16 -8.81 -16.20
CA GLN A 163 -14.81 -8.31 -15.93
C GLN A 163 -14.75 -7.53 -14.62
N ARG A 164 -15.69 -6.60 -14.36
CA ARG A 164 -15.75 -5.88 -13.07
C ARG A 164 -15.91 -6.83 -11.88
N LEU A 165 -16.72 -7.88 -12.05
CA LEU A 165 -16.91 -8.89 -11.01
C LEU A 165 -15.61 -9.64 -10.69
N ARG A 166 -14.83 -10.01 -11.71
CA ARG A 166 -13.51 -10.64 -11.53
C ARG A 166 -12.51 -9.71 -10.85
N GLN A 167 -12.48 -8.44 -11.22
CA GLN A 167 -11.65 -7.42 -10.58
C GLN A 167 -11.95 -7.32 -9.08
N MET A 168 -13.22 -7.17 -8.71
CA MET A 168 -13.65 -7.13 -7.31
C MET A 168 -13.35 -8.43 -6.56
N ALA A 169 -13.57 -9.59 -7.18
CA ALA A 169 -13.26 -10.89 -6.56
C ALA A 169 -11.77 -11.08 -6.28
N SER A 170 -10.89 -10.56 -7.16
CA SER A 170 -9.44 -10.59 -6.94
C SER A 170 -9.03 -9.82 -5.68
N LEU A 171 -9.62 -8.64 -5.47
CA LEU A 171 -9.43 -7.84 -4.25
C LEU A 171 -10.01 -8.54 -3.01
N ALA A 172 -11.22 -9.09 -3.11
CA ALA A 172 -11.84 -9.83 -2.01
C ALA A 172 -10.99 -11.06 -1.61
N THR A 173 -10.37 -11.72 -2.58
CA THR A 173 -9.44 -12.83 -2.35
C THR A 173 -8.24 -12.37 -1.52
N ALA A 174 -7.60 -11.27 -1.93
CA ALA A 174 -6.43 -10.72 -1.25
C ALA A 174 -6.76 -10.26 0.18
N LEU A 175 -7.85 -9.51 0.36
CA LEU A 175 -8.31 -9.05 1.68
C LEU A 175 -8.65 -10.23 2.61
N THR A 176 -9.33 -11.26 2.08
CA THR A 176 -9.63 -12.47 2.86
C THR A 176 -8.35 -13.21 3.26
N ALA A 177 -7.37 -13.30 2.35
CA ALA A 177 -6.11 -13.97 2.62
C ALA A 177 -5.24 -13.22 3.65
N THR A 178 -5.32 -11.90 3.70
CA THR A 178 -4.61 -11.07 4.70
C THR A 178 -5.41 -10.82 5.97
N GLY A 179 -6.64 -11.32 6.09
CA GLY A 179 -7.49 -11.13 7.25
C GLY A 179 -8.04 -9.70 7.42
N ALA A 180 -7.95 -8.87 6.37
CA ALA A 180 -8.43 -7.49 6.40
C ALA A 180 -9.88 -7.38 5.91
N ALA A 181 -10.69 -6.59 6.63
CA ALA A 181 -12.01 -6.20 6.17
C ALA A 181 -11.92 -5.12 5.08
N PHE A 182 -12.86 -5.14 4.13
CA PHE A 182 -12.94 -4.08 3.13
C PHE A 182 -13.41 -2.75 3.74
N SER A 183 -12.69 -1.67 3.43
CA SER A 183 -13.10 -0.27 3.67
C SER A 183 -12.60 0.61 2.52
N ASN A 184 -13.38 1.60 2.09
CA ASN A 184 -12.93 2.61 1.11
C ASN A 184 -12.85 4.01 1.71
N GLU A 185 -12.76 4.10 3.03
CA GLU A 185 -12.72 5.33 3.79
C GLU A 185 -11.69 5.21 4.92
N LEU A 186 -11.14 6.36 5.33
CA LEU A 186 -10.37 6.46 6.57
C LEU A 186 -11.30 6.16 7.75
N THR A 187 -10.90 5.24 8.60
CA THR A 187 -11.67 4.83 9.77
C THR A 187 -11.00 5.28 11.06
N TYR A 188 -11.80 5.68 12.05
CA TYR A 188 -11.31 6.21 13.32
C TYR A 188 -11.89 5.35 14.45
N GLN A 189 -11.04 4.52 15.06
CA GLN A 189 -11.48 3.54 16.05
C GLN A 189 -11.32 4.06 17.48
N PRO A 190 -12.15 3.59 18.43
CA PRO A 190 -11.89 3.79 19.84
C PRO A 190 -10.48 3.30 20.23
N GLY A 191 -9.75 4.11 21.01
CA GLY A 191 -8.37 3.83 21.40
C GLY A 191 -7.29 4.24 20.37
N MET A 192 -7.68 4.61 19.16
CA MET A 192 -6.79 5.15 18.12
C MET A 192 -6.98 6.67 18.00
N ALA A 193 -6.41 7.28 16.95
CA ALA A 193 -6.58 8.71 16.71
C ALA A 193 -8.05 9.06 16.39
N PRO A 194 -8.62 10.10 17.03
CA PRO A 194 -9.96 10.56 16.69
C PRO A 194 -9.94 11.34 15.37
N ARG A 195 -11.09 11.40 14.67
CA ARG A 195 -11.23 12.17 13.43
C ARG A 195 -10.83 13.64 13.57
N SER A 196 -11.11 14.25 14.73
CA SER A 196 -10.72 15.63 15.03
C SER A 196 -9.21 15.87 15.09
N ALA A 197 -8.38 14.82 15.17
CA ALA A 197 -6.93 14.93 15.07
C ALA A 197 -6.46 15.08 13.61
N ASN A 198 -7.22 14.56 12.64
CA ASN A 198 -6.89 14.69 11.22
C ASN A 198 -7.23 16.11 10.73
N ARG A 199 -6.26 17.02 10.89
CA ARG A 199 -6.35 18.42 10.48
C ARG A 199 -5.17 18.76 9.59
N ALA A 200 -5.41 19.02 8.31
CA ALA A 200 -4.37 19.30 7.32
C ALA A 200 -3.53 20.54 7.67
N ALA A 201 -4.13 21.51 8.37
CA ALA A 201 -3.42 22.70 8.88
C ALA A 201 -2.28 22.38 9.87
N LEU A 202 -2.21 21.15 10.40
CA LEU A 202 -1.13 20.72 11.29
C LEU A 202 0.11 20.19 10.54
N GLU A 203 0.04 20.01 9.23
CA GLU A 203 1.15 19.52 8.40
C GLU A 203 2.33 20.49 8.47
N ALA A 204 3.52 19.96 8.81
CA ALA A 204 4.74 20.75 8.82
C ALA A 204 5.08 21.20 7.39
N GLY A 205 5.20 22.51 7.19
CA GLY A 205 5.42 23.09 5.85
C GLY A 205 4.16 23.28 5.02
N GLY A 206 2.99 22.92 5.54
CA GLY A 206 1.69 23.07 4.89
C GLY A 206 1.37 21.94 3.91
N MET A 207 0.08 21.66 3.74
CA MET A 207 -0.43 20.65 2.81
C MET A 207 -1.09 21.31 1.61
N GLN A 208 -0.83 20.79 0.41
CA GLN A 208 -1.46 21.31 -0.81
C GLN A 208 -2.98 21.06 -0.80
N VAL A 209 -3.74 22.11 -1.10
CA VAL A 209 -5.21 22.02 -1.14
C VAL A 209 -5.66 21.42 -2.46
N LEU A 210 -6.55 20.42 -2.39
CA LEU A 210 -7.18 19.88 -3.59
C LEU A 210 -8.17 20.91 -4.13
N ASN A 211 -7.90 21.42 -5.34
CA ASN A 211 -8.78 22.42 -5.94
C ASN A 211 -10.18 21.85 -6.19
N ARG A 212 -11.17 22.73 -6.34
CA ARG A 212 -12.58 22.34 -6.49
C ARG A 212 -12.82 21.37 -7.65
N GLU A 213 -12.19 21.60 -8.79
CA GLU A 213 -12.35 20.76 -9.98
C GLU A 213 -11.84 19.33 -9.76
N ASP A 214 -10.71 19.19 -9.07
CA ASP A 214 -10.12 17.89 -8.72
C ASP A 214 -10.87 17.21 -7.57
N ALA A 215 -11.41 17.98 -6.61
CA ALA A 215 -12.30 17.47 -5.58
C ALA A 215 -13.60 16.90 -6.19
N GLU A 216 -14.16 17.55 -7.21
CA GLU A 216 -15.30 17.02 -7.97
C GLU A 216 -14.94 15.73 -8.73
N THR A 217 -13.72 15.63 -9.29
CA THR A 217 -13.21 14.41 -9.91
C THR A 217 -13.10 13.28 -8.87
N LEU A 218 -12.51 13.55 -7.70
CA LEU A 218 -12.41 12.57 -6.61
C LEU A 218 -13.79 12.09 -6.15
N ALA A 219 -14.73 13.01 -5.94
CA ALA A 219 -16.10 12.68 -5.56
C ALA A 219 -16.81 11.83 -6.63
N ARG A 220 -16.51 12.05 -7.91
CA ARG A 220 -17.02 11.19 -8.99
C ARG A 220 -16.46 9.77 -8.88
N CYS A 221 -15.17 9.61 -8.65
CA CYS A 221 -14.54 8.30 -8.44
C CYS A 221 -15.18 7.55 -7.26
N GLN A 222 -15.41 8.23 -6.14
CA GLN A 222 -16.06 7.66 -4.96
C GLN A 222 -17.48 7.17 -5.25
N ARG A 223 -18.30 7.98 -5.95
CA ARG A 223 -19.66 7.58 -6.36
C ARG A 223 -19.65 6.37 -7.31
N MET A 224 -18.66 6.26 -8.19
CA MET A 224 -18.50 5.11 -9.07
C MET A 224 -18.17 3.84 -8.27
N MET A 225 -17.23 3.91 -7.33
CA MET A 225 -16.91 2.76 -6.47
C MET A 225 -18.10 2.32 -5.61
N ALA A 226 -18.87 3.27 -5.07
CA ALA A 226 -20.07 2.99 -4.27
C ALA A 226 -21.15 2.16 -5.01
N ARG A 227 -21.19 2.25 -6.34
CA ARG A 227 -22.12 1.47 -7.21
C ARG A 227 -21.47 0.26 -7.90
N GLY A 228 -20.26 -0.13 -7.49
CA GLY A 228 -19.56 -1.28 -8.08
C GLY A 228 -18.85 -1.00 -9.41
N GLU A 229 -18.67 0.27 -9.76
CA GLU A 229 -17.85 0.69 -10.89
C GLU A 229 -16.44 1.04 -10.39
N TRP A 230 -15.60 0.02 -10.33
CA TRP A 230 -14.24 0.12 -9.77
C TRP A 230 -13.20 0.54 -10.83
N PRO A 231 -12.05 1.09 -10.40
CA PRO A 231 -10.88 1.20 -11.27
C PRO A 231 -10.56 -0.16 -11.90
N PRO A 232 -10.13 -0.22 -13.17
CA PRO A 232 -9.92 -1.47 -13.88
C PRO A 232 -8.60 -2.13 -13.45
N LEU A 233 -8.59 -2.68 -12.23
CA LEU A 233 -7.40 -3.24 -11.58
C LEU A 233 -7.66 -4.71 -11.19
N LEU A 234 -6.60 -5.51 -11.26
CA LEU A 234 -6.59 -6.88 -10.76
C LEU A 234 -5.55 -7.02 -9.66
N VAL A 235 -5.90 -7.73 -8.59
CA VAL A 235 -4.94 -8.18 -7.60
C VAL A 235 -4.45 -9.58 -7.98
N ALA A 236 -3.15 -9.74 -8.15
CA ALA A 236 -2.51 -10.99 -8.53
C ALA A 236 -1.50 -11.43 -7.47
N TYR A 237 -1.36 -12.73 -7.26
CA TYR A 237 -0.33 -13.28 -6.36
C TYR A 237 0.93 -13.64 -7.17
N ASP A 238 2.04 -13.02 -6.80
CA ASP A 238 3.38 -13.27 -7.29
C ASP A 238 4.19 -14.00 -6.18
N PRO A 239 4.88 -15.11 -6.47
CA PRO A 239 5.64 -15.85 -5.45
C PRO A 239 6.78 -15.06 -4.79
N VAL A 240 7.27 -14.01 -5.44
CA VAL A 240 8.38 -13.18 -4.96
C VAL A 240 7.86 -11.92 -4.30
N GLU A 241 6.96 -11.22 -4.98
CA GLU A 241 6.44 -9.92 -4.56
C GLU A 241 5.18 -9.99 -3.68
N GLY A 242 4.61 -11.19 -3.49
CA GLY A 242 3.36 -11.36 -2.76
C GLY A 242 2.15 -10.89 -3.56
N PHE A 243 1.18 -10.24 -2.92
CA PHE A 243 0.07 -9.63 -3.66
C PHE A 243 0.55 -8.38 -4.39
N THR A 244 0.26 -8.31 -5.69
CA THR A 244 0.56 -7.19 -6.58
C THR A 244 -0.71 -6.68 -7.24
N VAL A 245 -0.68 -5.46 -7.76
CA VAL A 245 -1.80 -4.86 -8.49
C VAL A 245 -1.39 -4.56 -9.92
N GLU A 246 -2.19 -4.97 -10.89
CA GLU A 246 -1.98 -4.72 -12.31
C GLU A 246 -3.19 -4.05 -12.97
N ALA A 247 -2.92 -3.27 -14.01
CA ALA A 247 -3.96 -2.61 -14.79
C ALA A 247 -4.66 -3.61 -15.72
N ASP A 248 -5.97 -3.82 -15.56
CA ASP A 248 -6.75 -4.69 -16.46
C ASP A 248 -7.32 -3.93 -17.68
N ARG A 249 -7.07 -2.61 -17.75
CA ARG A 249 -7.27 -1.75 -18.92
C ARG A 249 -6.21 -0.64 -18.94
N PRO A 250 -5.97 0.02 -20.09
CA PRO A 250 -5.11 1.20 -20.12
C PRO A 250 -5.61 2.30 -19.17
N ILE A 251 -4.69 2.90 -18.42
CA ILE A 251 -4.95 4.01 -17.49
C ILE A 251 -4.13 5.20 -17.96
N ARG A 252 -4.76 6.39 -18.05
CA ARG A 252 -4.08 7.59 -18.54
C ARG A 252 -3.28 8.28 -17.42
N ASP A 253 -2.25 9.04 -17.79
CA ASP A 253 -1.57 9.98 -16.91
C ASP A 253 -2.58 10.85 -16.15
N LEU A 254 -2.28 11.17 -14.89
CA LEU A 254 -3.09 11.95 -13.96
C LEU A 254 -4.42 11.28 -13.54
N THR A 255 -4.64 10.01 -13.85
CA THR A 255 -5.83 9.28 -13.39
C THR A 255 -5.72 8.95 -11.91
N ILE A 256 -6.73 9.33 -11.12
CA ILE A 256 -6.88 8.88 -9.73
C ILE A 256 -7.10 7.37 -9.75
N ILE A 257 -6.19 6.62 -9.13
CA ILE A 257 -6.25 5.17 -9.00
C ILE A 257 -7.17 4.81 -7.84
N THR A 258 -6.83 5.28 -6.64
CA THR A 258 -7.59 5.05 -5.41
C THR A 258 -7.09 5.98 -4.31
N GLU A 259 -7.85 6.11 -3.23
CA GLU A 259 -7.34 6.66 -1.96
C GLU A 259 -6.61 5.56 -1.18
N TYR A 260 -5.55 5.92 -0.46
CA TYR A 260 -4.95 5.04 0.54
C TYR A 260 -5.77 5.15 1.82
N VAL A 261 -6.33 4.03 2.28
CA VAL A 261 -7.28 4.01 3.40
C VAL A 261 -6.99 2.88 4.38
N GLY A 262 -7.47 3.08 5.60
CA GLY A 262 -7.34 2.17 6.72
C GLY A 262 -7.68 2.88 8.01
N ASP A 263 -7.35 2.26 9.14
CA ASP A 263 -7.53 2.89 10.44
C ASP A 263 -6.51 3.99 10.66
N VAL A 264 -6.95 5.14 11.14
CA VAL A 264 -6.06 6.27 11.44
C VAL A 264 -5.60 6.17 12.88
N ASP A 265 -4.28 6.19 13.08
CA ASP A 265 -3.66 6.18 14.40
C ASP A 265 -2.61 7.28 14.53
N PHE A 266 -2.16 7.51 15.77
CA PHE A 266 -0.97 8.29 16.03
C PHE A 266 0.27 7.46 15.70
N LEU A 267 1.27 8.07 15.05
CA LEU A 267 2.52 7.39 14.71
C LEU A 267 3.21 6.75 15.95
N ARG A 268 3.20 7.46 17.09
CA ARG A 268 3.76 6.97 18.37
C ARG A 268 3.13 5.67 18.88
N ASN A 269 1.88 5.37 18.50
CA ASN A 269 1.20 4.15 18.91
C ASN A 269 1.65 2.94 18.10
N ARG A 270 2.43 3.16 17.03
CA ARG A 270 2.81 2.16 16.03
C ARG A 270 4.33 1.97 15.92
N GLU A 271 5.10 2.47 16.88
CA GLU A 271 6.58 2.37 16.89
C GLU A 271 7.07 0.91 16.89
N HIS A 272 6.28 -0.02 17.45
CA HIS A 272 6.57 -1.45 17.52
C HIS A 272 5.57 -2.30 16.72
N ASP A 273 4.77 -1.68 15.87
CA ASP A 273 3.81 -2.39 15.02
C ASP A 273 4.56 -3.04 13.86
N ASP A 274 4.27 -4.29 13.48
CA ASP A 274 4.93 -5.03 12.38
C ASP A 274 4.34 -4.84 10.99
N GLY A 275 3.25 -4.07 10.87
CA GLY A 275 2.53 -3.82 9.63
C GLY A 275 3.42 -3.31 8.51
N ASP A 276 3.44 -4.03 7.41
CA ASP A 276 4.22 -3.73 6.20
C ASP A 276 3.62 -2.63 5.33
N SER A 277 2.43 -2.15 5.65
CA SER A 277 1.63 -1.30 4.77
C SER A 277 1.24 0.01 5.46
N MET A 278 1.99 0.46 6.47
CA MET A 278 1.71 1.75 7.09
C MET A 278 1.98 2.91 6.12
N MET A 279 1.11 3.91 6.14
CA MET A 279 1.20 5.07 5.24
C MET A 279 1.05 6.37 6.03
N THR A 280 2.02 7.26 5.93
CA THR A 280 1.97 8.57 6.58
C THR A 280 0.77 9.39 6.09
N LEU A 281 -0.08 9.84 7.02
CA LEU A 281 -1.23 10.69 6.73
C LEU A 281 -0.94 12.17 6.98
N LEU A 282 -0.28 12.47 8.09
CA LEU A 282 0.00 13.81 8.59
C LEU A 282 1.37 13.81 9.27
N SER A 283 2.29 14.63 8.78
CA SER A 283 3.62 14.83 9.38
C SER A 283 3.59 16.17 10.13
N ALA A 284 3.21 16.13 11.41
CA ALA A 284 3.06 17.35 12.21
C ALA A 284 4.40 17.86 12.75
N ALA A 285 4.49 19.17 13.04
CA ALA A 285 5.69 19.75 13.66
C ALA A 285 6.02 19.13 15.03
N SER A 286 5.00 18.69 15.77
CA SER A 286 5.15 17.86 16.96
C SER A 286 4.93 16.40 16.58
N PRO A 287 5.93 15.51 16.74
CA PRO A 287 5.79 14.08 16.39
C PRO A 287 4.63 13.38 17.11
N ALA A 288 4.26 13.86 18.29
CA ALA A 288 3.13 13.33 19.06
C ALA A 288 1.76 13.54 18.39
N ARG A 289 1.68 14.38 17.35
CA ARG A 289 0.47 14.66 16.57
C ARG A 289 0.52 14.11 15.15
N SER A 290 1.62 13.46 14.76
CA SER A 290 1.71 12.81 13.45
C SER A 290 0.77 11.61 13.39
N LEU A 291 0.15 11.43 12.23
CA LEU A 291 -0.84 10.38 11.99
C LEU A 291 -0.38 9.45 10.89
N VAL A 292 -0.73 8.19 11.03
CA VAL A 292 -0.51 7.12 10.06
C VAL A 292 -1.84 6.43 9.73
N ILE A 293 -1.91 5.89 8.52
CA ILE A 293 -2.95 4.97 8.08
C ILE A 293 -2.42 3.55 8.28
N CYS A 294 -3.19 2.74 8.99
CA CYS A 294 -2.91 1.35 9.30
C CYS A 294 -3.95 0.48 8.56
N PRO A 295 -3.59 -0.14 7.43
CA PRO A 295 -4.51 -0.94 6.63
C PRO A 295 -4.60 -2.41 7.09
N ASP A 296 -4.10 -2.72 8.29
CA ASP A 296 -3.99 -4.05 8.89
C ASP A 296 -5.36 -4.73 9.06
N ARG A 297 -6.33 -4.03 9.65
CA ARG A 297 -7.68 -4.57 9.93
C ARG A 297 -8.72 -4.17 8.90
N ARG A 298 -8.60 -2.98 8.32
CA ARG A 298 -9.53 -2.41 7.34
C ARG A 298 -8.75 -1.76 6.22
N SER A 299 -9.05 -2.10 4.98
CA SER A 299 -8.31 -1.57 3.82
C SER A 299 -9.03 -1.73 2.49
N ASN A 300 -8.46 -1.13 1.45
CA ASN A 300 -8.83 -1.33 0.05
C ASN A 300 -7.63 -1.84 -0.76
N ILE A 301 -7.72 -1.73 -2.09
CA ILE A 301 -6.68 -2.16 -3.02
C ILE A 301 -5.35 -1.42 -2.87
N ALA A 302 -5.33 -0.22 -2.28
CA ALA A 302 -4.13 0.62 -2.20
C ALA A 302 -2.97 -0.07 -1.47
N ARG A 303 -3.28 -0.85 -0.43
CA ARG A 303 -2.27 -1.56 0.37
C ARG A 303 -1.52 -2.65 -0.40
N PHE A 304 -2.05 -3.09 -1.55
CA PHE A 304 -1.45 -4.15 -2.37
C PHE A 304 -0.67 -3.59 -3.57
N ILE A 305 -0.55 -2.26 -3.69
CA ILE A 305 0.27 -1.65 -4.74
C ILE A 305 1.72 -1.62 -4.25
N ASN A 306 2.62 -2.22 -5.04
CA ASN A 306 4.01 -2.43 -4.65
C ASN A 306 4.85 -1.15 -4.71
N GLY A 307 5.95 -1.17 -3.97
CA GLY A 307 6.92 -0.10 -3.97
C GLY A 307 8.04 -0.36 -4.99
N ILE A 308 8.72 0.71 -5.42
CA ILE A 308 9.95 0.59 -6.20
C ILE A 308 11.17 0.35 -5.31
N ASN A 309 12.20 -0.29 -5.85
CA ASN A 309 13.53 -0.27 -5.26
C ASN A 309 14.16 1.12 -5.50
N ASN A 310 14.40 1.89 -4.43
CA ASN A 310 14.97 3.24 -4.52
C ASN A 310 16.49 3.22 -4.82
N HIS A 311 17.15 2.07 -4.64
CA HIS A 311 18.60 1.93 -4.69
C HIS A 311 19.13 1.53 -6.07
N THR A 312 18.27 1.02 -6.96
CA THR A 312 18.64 0.64 -8.32
C THR A 312 18.02 1.57 -9.37
N PRO A 313 18.74 1.95 -10.45
CA PRO A 313 18.16 2.72 -11.55
C PRO A 313 16.96 2.01 -12.21
N GLU A 314 17.01 0.69 -12.31
CA GLU A 314 15.97 -0.16 -12.88
C GLU A 314 14.71 -0.14 -12.01
N GLY A 315 14.86 -0.21 -10.69
CA GLY A 315 13.75 -0.10 -9.74
C GLY A 315 13.00 1.22 -9.87
N ARG A 316 13.73 2.34 -9.93
CA ARG A 316 13.13 3.68 -10.11
C ARG A 316 12.35 3.83 -11.42
N LYS A 317 12.81 3.17 -12.51
CA LYS A 317 12.11 3.19 -13.81
C LYS A 317 10.76 2.48 -13.79
N LYS A 318 10.51 1.58 -12.82
CA LYS A 318 9.22 0.88 -12.69
C LYS A 318 8.08 1.80 -12.22
N GLN A 319 8.40 2.93 -11.60
CA GLN A 319 7.39 3.83 -11.04
C GLN A 319 6.41 4.31 -12.12
N ASN A 320 5.13 4.06 -11.89
CA ASN A 320 4.03 4.50 -12.76
C ASN A 320 2.85 5.09 -11.98
N VAL A 321 2.91 5.05 -10.64
CA VAL A 321 1.97 5.68 -9.72
C VAL A 321 2.73 6.61 -8.77
N LYS A 322 2.08 7.71 -8.39
CA LYS A 322 2.57 8.65 -7.39
C LYS A 322 1.61 8.68 -6.22
N CYS A 323 2.16 8.59 -5.01
CA CYS A 323 1.45 8.85 -3.76
C CYS A 323 1.52 10.34 -3.44
N VAL A 324 0.36 10.96 -3.17
CA VAL A 324 0.25 12.41 -2.95
C VAL A 324 -0.73 12.70 -1.82
N ARG A 325 -0.33 13.56 -0.89
CA ARG A 325 -1.17 14.02 0.21
C ARG A 325 -1.84 15.35 -0.15
N PHE A 326 -3.13 15.47 0.16
CA PHE A 326 -3.93 16.66 -0.10
C PHE A 326 -4.76 17.05 1.12
N ASP A 327 -4.93 18.36 1.31
CA ASP A 327 -5.99 18.93 2.13
C ASP A 327 -7.30 18.90 1.33
N VAL A 328 -8.27 18.15 1.84
CA VAL A 328 -9.62 18.06 1.29
C VAL A 328 -10.61 18.46 2.37
N GLY A 329 -11.03 19.72 2.36
CA GLY A 329 -12.00 20.24 3.32
C GLY A 329 -11.47 20.34 4.76
N GLY A 330 -10.17 20.52 4.94
CA GLY A 330 -9.49 20.63 6.23
C GLY A 330 -8.93 19.32 6.76
N GLU A 331 -9.18 18.19 6.09
CA GLU A 331 -8.69 16.86 6.46
C GLU A 331 -7.59 16.41 5.49
N CYS A 332 -6.56 15.71 6.01
CA CYS A 332 -5.56 15.06 5.18
C CYS A 332 -6.19 13.87 4.45
N ARG A 333 -5.87 13.73 3.16
CA ARG A 333 -6.21 12.56 2.33
C ARG A 333 -4.98 12.13 1.53
N VAL A 334 -4.81 10.82 1.35
CA VAL A 334 -3.71 10.24 0.58
C VAL A 334 -4.27 9.66 -0.72
N LEU A 335 -3.82 10.17 -1.86
CA LEU A 335 -4.26 9.75 -3.19
C LEU A 335 -3.12 9.04 -3.93
N LEU A 336 -3.44 7.93 -4.58
CA LEU A 336 -2.59 7.28 -5.56
C LEU A 336 -3.04 7.71 -6.97
N VAL A 337 -2.14 8.29 -7.74
CA VAL A 337 -2.41 8.88 -9.07
C VAL A 337 -1.42 8.35 -10.08
N ALA A 338 -1.88 7.95 -11.28
CA ALA A 338 -0.98 7.60 -12.38
C ALA A 338 -0.09 8.80 -12.75
N ASN A 339 1.22 8.58 -12.85
CA ASN A 339 2.18 9.64 -13.20
C ASN A 339 2.66 9.58 -14.67
N ARG A 340 2.15 8.60 -15.41
CA ARG A 340 2.27 8.40 -16.86
C ARG A 340 1.12 7.51 -17.34
N ASP A 341 1.00 7.34 -18.65
CA ASP A 341 0.11 6.32 -19.21
C ASP A 341 0.60 4.92 -18.80
N ILE A 342 -0.34 4.07 -18.38
CA ILE A 342 -0.13 2.69 -17.91
C ILE A 342 -0.86 1.75 -18.88
N SER A 343 -0.14 0.76 -19.40
CA SER A 343 -0.70 -0.23 -20.32
C SER A 343 -1.50 -1.29 -19.59
N LYS A 344 -2.43 -1.97 -20.29
CA LYS A 344 -3.07 -3.18 -19.75
C LYS A 344 -2.00 -4.26 -19.49
N GLY A 345 -2.11 -4.94 -18.35
CA GLY A 345 -1.18 -5.97 -17.86
C GLY A 345 0.03 -5.39 -17.13
N GLU A 346 0.18 -4.06 -17.10
CA GLU A 346 1.29 -3.43 -16.41
C GLU A 346 1.03 -3.39 -14.90
N ARG A 347 2.01 -3.84 -14.11
CA ARG A 347 1.99 -3.77 -12.64
C ARG A 347 2.13 -2.33 -12.17
N LEU A 348 1.42 -1.97 -11.11
CA LEU A 348 1.48 -0.64 -10.51
C LEU A 348 2.56 -0.59 -9.44
N TYR A 349 3.42 0.43 -9.54
CA TYR A 349 4.48 0.73 -8.58
C TYR A 349 4.47 2.21 -8.21
N TYR A 350 4.59 2.49 -6.91
CA TYR A 350 4.86 3.84 -6.42
C TYR A 350 6.09 3.90 -5.52
N ASP A 351 6.56 5.10 -5.22
CA ASP A 351 7.67 5.29 -4.29
C ASP A 351 7.15 5.31 -2.85
N TYR A 352 7.44 4.24 -2.09
CA TYR A 352 7.09 4.15 -0.67
C TYR A 352 7.78 5.24 0.15
N ASN A 353 8.95 5.69 -0.31
CA ASN A 353 9.76 6.70 0.35
C ASN A 353 9.60 8.10 -0.26
N GLY A 354 8.51 8.36 -0.97
CA GLY A 354 8.30 9.62 -1.71
C GLY A 354 8.20 10.89 -0.84
N SER A 355 8.20 10.77 0.49
CA SER A 355 8.22 11.89 1.44
C SER A 355 9.20 11.65 2.60
N GLU A 356 9.16 10.46 3.19
CA GLU A 356 10.00 10.04 4.31
C GLU A 356 10.81 8.81 3.86
N HIS A 357 12.07 8.66 4.29
CA HIS A 357 12.94 7.54 3.90
C HIS A 357 12.94 6.45 4.98
N GLU A 358 11.74 5.98 5.33
CA GLU A 358 11.54 5.08 6.47
C GLU A 358 11.35 3.61 6.05
N TYR A 359 11.03 3.36 4.78
CA TYR A 359 10.76 2.02 4.27
C TYR A 359 12.00 1.41 3.61
N PRO A 360 12.54 0.27 4.08
CA PRO A 360 13.69 -0.37 3.46
C PRO A 360 13.29 -1.01 2.12
N THR A 361 13.81 -0.50 1.00
CA THR A 361 13.45 -1.00 -0.35
C THR A 361 14.60 -1.69 -1.09
N HIS A 362 15.74 -1.92 -0.42
CA HIS A 362 16.92 -2.58 -1.00
C HIS A 362 16.62 -3.96 -1.61
N HIS A 363 15.68 -4.68 -1.00
CA HIS A 363 15.31 -6.04 -1.37
C HIS A 363 14.14 -6.12 -2.37
N PHE A 364 13.57 -4.97 -2.77
CA PHE A 364 12.49 -4.95 -3.75
C PHE A 364 13.02 -5.34 -5.13
N VAL A 365 12.21 -6.11 -5.86
CA VAL A 365 12.52 -6.68 -7.18
C VAL A 365 12.45 -5.63 -8.27
#